data_AF-A0A3L9DX67-F1
#
_entry.id   AF-A0A3L9DX67-F1
#
_cell.length_a   1.000
_cell.length_b   1.000
_cell.length_c   1.000
_cell.angle_alpha   90.00
_cell.angle_beta   90.00
_cell.angle_gamma   90.00
#
_symmetry.space_group_name_H-M   'P 1'
#
loop_
_entity.id
_entity.type
_entity.pdbx_description
1 polymer ?
#
loop_
_entity_poly.entity_id
_entity_poly.type
_entity_poly.pdbx_seq_one_letter_code
_entity_poly.pdbx_strand_id
1 'polypeptide(L)'
;MVEKRFKGIMRSIVPGILFLGIAILSTVAFMVTTGVDNLYRKGEIVQSSNLSNGSKALVVTAIIPEPLTTIEGYNSNLYLVEYDNTDGTFGYIGLDANEKDPVLERLIAKGDELIEKPERIEVELVTSSSQENGIEGYESFIQETFAGTDLEGHVSRTYYASLREVSSTRWMSYALIAVTGLIGIACLVGGVLTVRQNKRNYEALYLAYPDLHGNLDNIIREATYHDERLGLLVYKTHLISYKVKFYAIDLTQVTSLYHHIISTKAYGLITTSRHSQLMVTLVNQKKVQKVFFKNIGKSTDDELQPLFALIEQTYPNISLGYDQK
;
A
#
# COMPACT_ATOMS: atom_id res chain seq x y z
N MET A 1 25.63 21.68 -21.90
CA MET A 1 24.71 20.82 -21.10
C MET A 1 25.01 21.03 -19.62
N VAL A 2 24.03 20.97 -18.71
CA VAL A 2 24.27 21.12 -17.25
C VAL A 2 24.17 19.78 -16.54
N GLU A 3 25.07 19.53 -15.58
CA GLU A 3 25.05 18.34 -14.73
C GLU A 3 23.79 18.33 -13.84
N LYS A 4 23.01 17.24 -13.85
CA LYS A 4 21.77 17.13 -13.08
C LYS A 4 21.70 15.85 -12.26
N ARG A 5 22.57 15.73 -11.25
CA ARG A 5 22.64 14.59 -10.31
C ARG A 5 21.30 14.24 -9.64
N PHE A 6 20.50 15.25 -9.34
CA PHE A 6 19.19 15.11 -8.67
C PHE A 6 18.00 14.94 -9.62
N LYS A 7 18.23 14.84 -10.94
CA LYS A 7 17.13 14.75 -11.91
C LYS A 7 16.31 13.49 -11.68
N GLY A 8 14.98 13.65 -11.64
CA GLY A 8 14.03 12.56 -11.47
C GLY A 8 13.75 12.17 -10.01
N ILE A 9 14.50 12.71 -9.03
CA ILE A 9 14.30 12.41 -7.61
C ILE A 9 12.89 12.79 -7.12
N MET A 10 12.38 13.94 -7.57
CA MET A 10 11.07 14.47 -7.15
C MET A 10 9.92 13.55 -7.56
N ARG A 11 10.07 12.78 -8.64
CA ARG A 11 9.06 11.79 -9.07
C ARG A 11 8.88 10.65 -8.06
N SER A 12 9.86 10.45 -7.19
CA SER A 12 9.84 9.42 -6.16
C SER A 12 9.65 10.01 -4.77
N ILE A 13 10.24 11.18 -4.47
CA ILE A 13 10.11 11.81 -3.15
C ILE A 13 8.69 12.33 -2.89
N VAL A 14 8.09 13.04 -3.85
CA VAL A 14 6.75 13.64 -3.67
C VAL A 14 5.69 12.59 -3.31
N PRO A 15 5.52 11.48 -4.07
CA PRO A 15 4.58 10.44 -3.68
C PRO A 15 4.99 9.76 -2.37
N GLY A 16 6.31 9.59 -2.12
CA GLY A 16 6.80 9.00 -0.87
C GLY A 16 6.35 9.78 0.37
N ILE A 17 6.52 11.11 0.36
CA ILE A 17 6.05 11.99 1.44
C ILE A 17 4.53 11.95 1.56
N LEU A 18 3.81 11.95 0.44
CA LEU A 18 2.34 11.89 0.44
C LEU A 18 1.82 10.61 1.11
N PHE A 19 2.33 9.44 0.72
CA PHE A 19 1.92 8.16 1.30
C PHE A 19 2.25 8.06 2.78
N LEU A 20 3.41 8.57 3.21
CA LEU A 20 3.76 8.63 4.63
C LEU A 20 2.83 9.57 5.40
N GLY A 21 2.51 10.74 4.83
CA GLY A 21 1.54 11.67 5.40
C GLY A 21 0.16 11.03 5.58
N ILE A 22 -0.32 10.30 4.57
CA ILE A 22 -1.58 9.54 4.65
C ILE A 22 -1.50 8.48 5.74
N ALA A 23 -0.43 7.68 5.80
CA ALA A 23 -0.28 6.65 6.84
C ALA A 23 -0.30 7.23 8.26
N ILE A 24 0.37 8.37 8.47
CA ILE A 24 0.38 9.08 9.75
C ILE A 24 -1.01 9.62 10.09
N LEU A 25 -1.67 10.29 9.13
CA LEU A 25 -3.01 10.83 9.34
C LEU A 25 -4.03 9.73 9.62
N SER A 26 -3.98 8.62 8.89
CA SER A 26 -4.83 7.45 9.13
C SER A 26 -4.58 6.84 10.51
N THR A 27 -3.33 6.80 10.97
CA THR A 27 -3.00 6.32 12.33
C THR A 27 -3.62 7.21 13.39
N VAL A 28 -3.48 8.55 13.26
CA VAL A 28 -4.06 9.51 14.20
C VAL A 28 -5.59 9.44 14.16
N ALA A 29 -6.19 9.41 12.97
CA ALA A 29 -7.63 9.29 12.82
C ALA A 29 -8.13 8.01 13.51
N PHE A 30 -7.49 6.87 13.24
CA PHE A 30 -7.82 5.59 13.85
C PHE A 30 -7.73 5.64 15.38
N MET A 31 -6.67 6.20 15.95
CA MET A 31 -6.52 6.35 17.41
C MET A 31 -7.60 7.23 18.04
N VAL A 32 -8.14 8.21 17.32
CA VAL A 32 -9.17 9.14 17.83
C VAL A 32 -10.59 8.61 17.58
N THR A 33 -10.79 7.74 16.58
CA THR A 33 -12.10 7.15 16.25
C THR A 33 -12.35 5.82 16.94
N THR A 34 -11.28 5.07 17.24
CA THR A 34 -11.36 3.78 17.93
C THR A 34 -10.91 3.91 19.38
N GLY A 35 -11.04 2.83 20.15
CA GLY A 35 -10.74 2.80 21.56
C GLY A 35 -11.99 3.05 22.40
N VAL A 36 -12.19 2.17 23.39
CA VAL A 36 -13.37 2.19 24.26
C VAL A 36 -13.64 3.55 24.89
N ASP A 37 -12.61 4.26 25.37
CA ASP A 37 -12.80 5.57 26.00
C ASP A 37 -13.24 6.65 25.00
N ASN A 38 -12.76 6.59 23.75
CA ASN A 38 -13.17 7.53 22.71
C ASN A 38 -14.60 7.25 22.24
N LEU A 39 -14.97 5.98 22.08
CA LEU A 39 -16.34 5.56 21.76
C LEU A 39 -17.31 6.02 22.86
N TYR A 40 -16.95 5.77 24.12
CA TYR A 40 -17.72 6.20 25.28
C TYR A 40 -17.89 7.73 25.33
N ARG A 41 -16.79 8.50 25.15
CA ARG A 41 -16.84 9.97 25.14
C ARG A 41 -17.66 10.56 23.99
N LYS A 42 -17.79 9.83 22.88
CA LYS A 42 -18.59 10.23 21.71
C LYS A 42 -20.07 9.84 21.84
N GLY A 43 -20.43 9.08 22.87
CA GLY A 43 -21.79 8.55 23.04
C GLY A 43 -22.08 7.33 22.16
N GLU A 44 -21.06 6.72 21.54
CA GLU A 44 -21.19 5.44 20.83
C GLU A 44 -21.20 4.30 21.85
N ILE A 45 -22.25 4.24 22.65
CA ILE A 45 -22.43 3.29 23.76
C ILE A 45 -23.55 2.32 23.40
N VAL A 46 -23.42 1.05 23.80
CA VAL A 46 -24.50 0.07 23.68
C VAL A 46 -25.64 0.45 24.62
N GLN A 47 -26.82 0.71 24.06
CA GLN A 47 -28.04 1.01 24.80
C GLN A 47 -29.21 0.28 24.16
N SER A 48 -30.03 -0.40 24.97
CA SER A 48 -31.18 -1.17 24.51
C SER A 48 -32.15 -0.36 23.64
N SER A 49 -32.32 0.93 23.90
CA SER A 49 -33.18 1.83 23.14
C SER A 49 -32.62 2.28 21.79
N ASN A 50 -31.33 2.07 21.51
CA ASN A 50 -30.67 2.57 20.31
C ASN A 50 -29.52 1.66 19.85
N LEU A 51 -29.86 0.41 19.52
CA LEU A 51 -28.92 -0.56 18.94
C LEU A 51 -28.79 -0.33 17.43
N SER A 52 -27.54 -0.20 16.98
CA SER A 52 -27.17 -0.07 15.59
C SER A 52 -25.85 -0.78 15.35
N ASN A 53 -25.64 -1.27 14.13
CA ASN A 53 -24.34 -1.84 13.75
C ASN A 53 -23.21 -0.83 13.94
N GLY A 54 -22.00 -1.33 14.19
CA GLY A 54 -20.78 -0.54 14.28
C GLY A 54 -20.07 -0.68 15.62
N SER A 55 -18.87 -0.09 15.70
CA SER A 55 -18.05 -0.10 16.89
C SER A 55 -18.66 0.74 18.02
N LYS A 56 -18.85 0.14 19.19
CA LYS A 56 -19.42 0.78 20.38
C LYS A 56 -18.66 0.42 21.66
N ALA A 57 -18.82 1.26 22.67
CA ALA A 57 -18.42 0.98 24.03
C ALA A 57 -19.55 0.20 24.75
N LEU A 58 -19.22 -0.94 25.33
CA LEU A 58 -20.11 -1.73 26.17
C LEU A 58 -19.63 -1.62 27.62
N VAL A 59 -20.52 -1.24 28.54
CA VAL A 59 -20.23 -1.13 29.97
C VAL A 59 -20.71 -2.40 30.66
N VAL A 60 -19.81 -3.38 30.80
CA VAL A 60 -20.12 -4.72 31.33
C VAL A 60 -20.17 -4.68 32.86
N THR A 61 -21.28 -5.17 33.41
CA THR A 61 -21.56 -5.24 34.85
C THR A 61 -21.52 -6.67 35.39
N ALA A 62 -21.76 -7.66 34.52
CA ALA A 62 -21.58 -9.08 34.83
C ALA A 62 -21.36 -9.90 33.55
N ILE A 63 -20.75 -11.09 33.71
CA ILE A 63 -20.57 -12.07 32.64
C ILE A 63 -20.86 -13.47 33.16
N ILE A 64 -21.59 -14.27 32.39
CA ILE A 64 -21.70 -15.71 32.63
C ILE A 64 -20.45 -16.37 32.02
N PRO A 65 -19.61 -17.04 32.83
CA PRO A 65 -18.34 -17.58 32.34
C PRO A 65 -18.52 -18.80 31.42
N GLU A 66 -19.66 -19.48 31.52
CA GLU A 66 -20.02 -20.60 30.66
C GLU A 66 -20.64 -20.08 29.35
N PRO A 67 -20.15 -20.53 28.18
CA PRO A 67 -20.73 -20.13 26.91
C PRO A 67 -22.13 -20.73 26.73
N LEU A 68 -23.05 -19.94 26.16
CA LEU A 68 -24.39 -20.39 25.77
C LEU A 68 -24.32 -21.43 24.64
N THR A 69 -23.40 -21.23 23.71
CA THR A 69 -23.14 -22.13 22.59
C THR A 69 -21.80 -21.82 21.93
N THR A 70 -21.30 -22.75 21.12
CA THR A 70 -20.17 -22.55 20.22
C THR A 70 -20.68 -22.14 18.85
N ILE A 71 -20.03 -21.15 18.24
CA ILE A 71 -20.38 -20.65 16.92
C ILE A 71 -19.54 -21.40 15.88
N GLU A 72 -20.16 -22.41 15.25
CA GLU A 72 -19.52 -23.17 14.17
C GLU A 72 -19.14 -22.24 12.99
N GLY A 73 -17.92 -22.42 12.46
CA GLY A 73 -17.39 -21.61 11.36
C GLY A 73 -16.48 -20.45 11.77
N TYR A 74 -16.64 -19.88 12.97
CA TYR A 74 -15.86 -18.71 13.43
C TYR A 74 -14.86 -19.02 14.56
N ASN A 75 -14.84 -20.27 15.07
CA ASN A 75 -13.99 -20.69 16.20
C ASN A 75 -14.10 -19.72 17.39
N SER A 76 -15.33 -19.34 17.70
CA SER A 76 -15.70 -18.46 18.80
C SER A 76 -16.90 -19.02 19.55
N ASN A 77 -17.11 -18.55 20.76
CA ASN A 77 -18.21 -18.93 21.61
C ASN A 77 -19.09 -17.71 21.88
N LEU A 78 -20.37 -17.96 22.14
CA LEU A 78 -21.33 -16.95 22.51
C LEU A 78 -21.53 -16.96 24.03
N TYR A 79 -21.13 -15.90 24.70
CA TYR A 79 -21.32 -15.69 26.14
C TYR A 79 -22.51 -14.77 26.40
N LEU A 80 -23.08 -14.81 27.60
CA LEU A 80 -24.07 -13.81 28.03
C LEU A 80 -23.38 -12.77 28.91
N VAL A 81 -23.56 -11.49 28.57
CA VAL A 81 -23.10 -10.37 29.40
C VAL A 81 -24.24 -9.46 29.78
N GLU A 82 -24.19 -8.97 31.01
CA GLU A 82 -25.02 -7.89 31.50
C GLU A 82 -24.29 -6.56 31.27
N TYR A 83 -25.04 -5.54 30.86
CA TYR A 83 -24.51 -4.21 30.65
C TYR A 83 -25.43 -3.12 31.18
N ASP A 84 -24.82 -2.00 31.58
CA ASP A 84 -25.51 -0.78 32.03
C ASP A 84 -26.05 0.01 30.82
N ASN A 85 -27.36 0.27 30.79
CA ASN A 85 -28.03 1.08 29.77
C ASN A 85 -27.81 2.59 29.96
N THR A 86 -26.99 3.02 30.92
CA THR A 86 -26.66 4.42 31.28
C THR A 86 -27.83 5.25 31.82
N ASP A 87 -29.03 4.68 31.87
CA ASP A 87 -30.23 5.21 32.52
C ASP A 87 -30.48 4.56 33.90
N GLY A 88 -29.55 3.71 34.36
CA GLY A 88 -29.65 2.96 35.61
C GLY A 88 -30.39 1.64 35.49
N THR A 89 -30.80 1.24 34.28
CA THR A 89 -31.31 -0.11 33.99
C THR A 89 -30.22 -1.00 33.41
N PHE A 90 -30.42 -2.31 33.50
CA PHE A 90 -29.52 -3.30 32.93
C PHE A 90 -30.16 -3.98 31.71
N GLY A 91 -29.31 -4.31 30.73
CA GLY A 91 -29.66 -5.14 29.59
C GLY A 91 -28.75 -6.35 29.51
N TYR A 92 -29.18 -7.37 28.76
CA TYR A 92 -28.37 -8.54 28.45
C TYR A 92 -28.11 -8.63 26.95
N ILE A 93 -26.90 -9.04 26.57
CA ILE A 93 -26.53 -9.21 25.16
C ILE A 93 -25.59 -10.41 25.00
N GLY A 94 -25.69 -11.10 23.87
CA GLY A 94 -24.71 -12.10 23.48
C GLY A 94 -23.35 -11.46 23.18
N LEU A 95 -22.28 -12.05 23.68
CA LEU A 95 -20.89 -11.66 23.41
C LEU A 95 -20.19 -12.77 22.62
N ASP A 96 -19.95 -12.53 21.33
CA ASP A 96 -19.12 -13.37 20.45
C ASP A 96 -17.64 -13.12 20.73
N ALA A 97 -16.95 -14.14 21.25
CA ALA A 97 -15.55 -14.06 21.62
C ALA A 97 -14.81 -15.39 21.43
N ASN A 98 -13.53 -15.33 21.05
CA ASN A 98 -12.66 -16.50 21.11
C ASN A 98 -12.30 -16.81 22.58
N GLU A 99 -12.16 -18.09 22.92
CA GLU A 99 -11.80 -18.52 24.30
C GLU A 99 -10.53 -17.88 24.85
N LYS A 100 -9.57 -17.56 23.98
CA LYS A 100 -8.28 -16.95 24.35
C LYS A 100 -8.25 -15.43 24.13
N ASP A 101 -9.41 -14.81 23.96
CA ASP A 101 -9.47 -13.36 23.81
C ASP A 101 -9.09 -12.68 25.14
N PRO A 102 -8.09 -11.78 25.17
CA PRO A 102 -7.61 -11.17 26.40
C PRO A 102 -8.63 -10.24 27.07
N VAL A 103 -9.65 -9.78 26.34
CA VAL A 103 -10.78 -9.05 26.91
C VAL A 103 -11.72 -10.01 27.62
N LEU A 104 -12.05 -11.14 26.98
CA LEU A 104 -12.88 -12.19 27.60
C LEU A 104 -12.24 -12.75 28.87
N GLU A 105 -10.97 -13.17 28.81
CA GLU A 105 -10.24 -13.70 29.97
C GLU A 105 -10.27 -12.72 31.16
N ARG A 106 -10.12 -11.42 30.86
CA ARG A 106 -10.13 -10.35 31.87
C ARG A 106 -11.52 -10.14 32.48
N LEU A 107 -12.59 -10.19 31.67
CA LEU A 107 -13.96 -10.10 32.18
C LEU A 107 -14.30 -11.29 33.09
N ILE A 108 -13.99 -12.51 32.65
CA ILE A 108 -14.20 -13.73 33.44
C ILE A 108 -13.40 -13.69 34.74
N ALA A 109 -12.14 -13.25 34.69
CA ALA A 109 -11.29 -13.17 35.88
C ALA A 109 -11.80 -12.17 36.94
N LYS A 110 -12.52 -11.12 36.52
CA LYS A 110 -13.11 -10.15 37.45
C LYS A 110 -14.39 -10.66 38.12
N GLY A 111 -15.19 -11.47 37.41
CA GLY A 111 -16.43 -12.04 37.94
C GLY A 111 -17.30 -11.00 38.64
N ASP A 112 -17.63 -11.23 39.91
CA ASP A 112 -18.51 -10.38 40.71
C ASP A 112 -17.95 -8.98 40.98
N GLU A 113 -16.64 -8.74 40.84
CA GLU A 113 -16.06 -7.39 41.00
C GLU A 113 -16.63 -6.41 39.97
N LEU A 114 -17.16 -6.90 38.83
CA LEU A 114 -17.79 -6.09 37.80
C LEU A 114 -19.06 -5.38 38.29
N ILE A 115 -19.72 -5.89 39.34
CA ILE A 115 -20.93 -5.30 39.92
C ILE A 115 -20.59 -3.95 40.57
N GLU A 116 -19.53 -3.92 41.37
CA GLU A 116 -19.08 -2.68 42.04
C GLU A 116 -18.22 -1.82 41.11
N LYS A 117 -17.52 -2.45 40.17
CA LYS A 117 -16.57 -1.79 39.27
C LYS A 117 -16.76 -2.26 37.82
N PRO A 118 -17.79 -1.72 37.13
CA PRO A 118 -18.08 -2.08 35.75
C PRO A 118 -16.87 -1.84 34.84
N GLU A 119 -16.72 -2.71 33.85
CA GLU A 119 -15.65 -2.61 32.87
C GLU A 119 -16.18 -2.14 31.52
N ARG A 120 -15.49 -1.16 30.93
CA ARG A 120 -15.78 -0.73 29.57
C ARG A 120 -14.94 -1.55 28.60
N ILE A 121 -15.60 -2.14 27.62
CA ILE A 121 -14.94 -2.84 26.51
C ILE A 121 -15.39 -2.26 25.17
N GLU A 122 -14.55 -2.36 24.16
CA GLU A 122 -14.91 -2.06 22.77
C GLU A 122 -15.46 -3.32 22.13
N VAL A 123 -16.61 -3.20 21.48
CA VAL A 123 -17.29 -4.28 20.75
C VAL A 123 -17.76 -3.76 19.40
N GLU A 124 -17.90 -4.66 18.43
CA GLU A 124 -18.66 -4.38 17.23
C GLU A 124 -20.08 -4.90 17.46
N LEU A 125 -21.09 -4.03 17.40
CA LEU A 125 -22.47 -4.50 17.37
C LEU A 125 -22.81 -5.01 15.98
N VAL A 126 -23.35 -6.23 15.94
CA VAL A 126 -23.73 -6.91 14.70
C VAL A 126 -25.19 -7.36 14.80
N THR A 127 -25.99 -6.97 13.81
CA THR A 127 -27.36 -7.45 13.65
C THR A 127 -27.39 -8.91 13.21
N SER A 128 -28.35 -9.68 13.72
CA SER A 128 -28.62 -11.08 13.37
C SER A 128 -28.89 -11.25 11.87
N SER A 129 -29.38 -10.21 11.20
CA SER A 129 -29.66 -10.16 9.77
C SER A 129 -28.44 -9.84 8.88
N SER A 130 -27.24 -9.68 9.45
CA SER A 130 -26.03 -9.33 8.71
C SER A 130 -25.59 -10.49 7.80
N GLN A 131 -25.56 -10.26 6.49
CA GLN A 131 -25.22 -11.30 5.51
C GLN A 131 -23.72 -11.63 5.41
N GLU A 132 -22.84 -10.71 5.84
CA GLU A 132 -21.40 -10.87 5.64
C GLU A 132 -20.75 -11.58 6.84
N ASN A 133 -21.16 -11.21 8.07
CA ASN A 133 -20.55 -11.66 9.33
C ASN A 133 -21.58 -12.02 10.43
N GLY A 134 -22.86 -12.18 10.10
CA GLY A 134 -23.90 -12.52 11.07
C GLY A 134 -23.78 -13.95 11.60
N ILE A 135 -24.16 -14.17 12.86
CA ILE A 135 -24.36 -15.53 13.40
C ILE A 135 -25.72 -16.01 12.87
N GLU A 136 -25.69 -17.01 12.00
CA GLU A 136 -26.90 -17.60 11.43
C GLU A 136 -27.77 -18.20 12.55
N GLY A 137 -29.07 -17.89 12.53
CA GLY A 137 -30.02 -18.38 13.54
C GLY A 137 -29.90 -17.74 14.93
N TYR A 138 -29.08 -16.69 15.11
CA TYR A 138 -28.90 -16.01 16.41
C TYR A 138 -30.22 -15.61 17.08
N GLU A 139 -31.11 -14.97 16.33
CA GLU A 139 -32.38 -14.46 16.87
C GLU A 139 -33.27 -15.59 17.38
N SER A 140 -33.42 -16.65 16.58
CA SER A 140 -34.17 -17.85 16.98
C SER A 140 -33.55 -18.52 18.20
N PHE A 141 -32.22 -18.67 18.21
CA PHE A 141 -31.50 -19.29 19.32
C PHE A 141 -31.70 -18.52 20.64
N ILE A 142 -31.53 -17.20 20.65
CA ILE A 142 -31.74 -16.38 21.85
C ILE A 142 -33.21 -16.43 22.27
N GLN A 143 -34.14 -16.36 21.32
CA GLN A 143 -35.57 -16.46 21.63
C GLN A 143 -35.90 -17.78 22.31
N GLU A 144 -35.44 -18.91 21.77
CA GLU A 144 -35.69 -20.24 22.33
C GLU A 144 -35.00 -20.44 23.68
N THR A 145 -33.77 -19.95 23.84
CA THR A 145 -32.97 -20.10 25.07
C THR A 145 -33.59 -19.40 26.26
N PHE A 146 -34.19 -18.22 26.05
CA PHE A 146 -34.73 -17.40 27.14
C PHE A 146 -36.26 -17.39 27.19
N ALA A 147 -36.96 -18.13 26.34
CA ALA A 147 -38.42 -18.21 26.33
C ALA A 147 -38.97 -18.64 27.71
N GLY A 148 -39.89 -17.85 28.27
CA GLY A 148 -40.50 -18.13 29.57
C GLY A 148 -39.60 -17.87 30.78
N THR A 149 -38.41 -17.28 30.59
CA THR A 149 -37.54 -16.81 31.68
C THR A 149 -37.78 -15.34 32.00
N ASP A 150 -37.39 -14.89 33.19
CA ASP A 150 -37.49 -13.47 33.58
C ASP A 150 -36.60 -12.54 32.71
N LEU A 151 -35.64 -13.12 31.98
CA LEU A 151 -34.71 -12.41 31.11
C LEU A 151 -35.23 -12.21 29.68
N GLU A 152 -36.35 -12.84 29.32
CA GLU A 152 -36.88 -12.88 27.95
C GLU A 152 -37.05 -11.47 27.31
N GLY A 153 -37.43 -10.47 28.11
CA GLY A 153 -37.63 -9.08 27.69
C GLY A 153 -36.40 -8.18 27.83
N HIS A 154 -35.33 -8.66 28.45
CA HIS A 154 -34.13 -7.87 28.75
C HIS A 154 -32.91 -8.28 27.89
N VAL A 155 -33.01 -9.42 27.20
CA VAL A 155 -31.96 -9.92 26.30
C VAL A 155 -32.14 -9.40 24.87
N SER A 156 -31.06 -8.92 24.26
CA SER A 156 -31.03 -8.51 22.86
C SER A 156 -31.12 -9.71 21.92
N ARG A 157 -32.24 -9.82 21.20
CA ARG A 157 -32.53 -10.89 20.23
C ARG A 157 -31.98 -10.61 18.83
N THR A 158 -31.88 -9.34 18.46
CA THR A 158 -31.54 -8.93 17.08
C THR A 158 -30.10 -8.45 16.95
N TYR A 159 -29.44 -8.10 18.04
CA TYR A 159 -28.02 -7.70 18.03
C TYR A 159 -27.21 -8.52 19.02
N TYR A 160 -25.96 -8.75 18.68
CA TYR A 160 -24.93 -9.25 19.57
C TYR A 160 -23.69 -8.37 19.50
N ALA A 161 -22.87 -8.44 20.54
CA ALA A 161 -21.57 -7.78 20.61
C ALA A 161 -20.48 -8.76 20.17
N SER A 162 -19.56 -8.35 19.29
CA SER A 162 -18.46 -9.20 18.85
C SER A 162 -17.10 -8.58 19.17
N LEU A 163 -16.27 -9.32 19.92
CA LEU A 163 -14.84 -9.03 20.10
C LEU A 163 -14.01 -9.49 18.89
N ARG A 164 -14.47 -10.57 18.23
CA ARG A 164 -13.86 -11.10 17.01
C ARG A 164 -13.86 -10.07 15.90
N GLU A 165 -14.98 -9.42 15.62
CA GLU A 165 -15.07 -8.37 14.59
C GLU A 165 -14.21 -7.14 14.93
N VAL A 166 -14.12 -6.73 16.22
CA VAL A 166 -13.19 -5.67 16.66
C VAL A 166 -11.76 -6.03 16.31
N SER A 167 -11.33 -7.25 16.66
CA SER A 167 -9.98 -7.73 16.33
C SER A 167 -9.76 -7.75 14.80
N SER A 168 -10.80 -8.16 14.04
CA SER A 168 -10.79 -8.27 12.59
C SER A 168 -10.56 -6.90 11.91
N THR A 169 -11.43 -5.94 12.21
CA THR A 169 -11.38 -4.59 11.64
C THR A 169 -10.08 -3.87 12.03
N ARG A 170 -9.58 -4.10 13.25
CA ARG A 170 -8.30 -3.51 13.72
C ARG A 170 -7.11 -4.06 12.94
N TRP A 171 -6.98 -5.37 12.77
CA TRP A 171 -5.83 -5.92 12.03
C TRP A 171 -5.85 -5.46 10.56
N MET A 172 -7.03 -5.39 9.93
CA MET A 172 -7.17 -4.87 8.57
C MET A 172 -6.71 -3.41 8.48
N SER A 173 -7.13 -2.59 9.43
CA SER A 173 -6.73 -1.18 9.49
C SER A 173 -5.22 -1.03 9.66
N TYR A 174 -4.62 -1.78 10.59
CA TYR A 174 -3.16 -1.79 10.78
C TYR A 174 -2.41 -2.29 9.54
N ALA A 175 -2.90 -3.34 8.89
CA ALA A 175 -2.30 -3.87 7.67
C ALA A 175 -2.32 -2.83 6.55
N LEU A 176 -3.45 -2.13 6.37
CA LEU A 176 -3.58 -1.07 5.36
C LEU A 176 -2.65 0.11 5.65
N ILE A 177 -2.57 0.56 6.90
CA ILE A 177 -1.65 1.62 7.33
C ILE A 177 -0.20 1.20 7.07
N ALA A 178 0.18 -0.03 7.44
CA ALA A 178 1.52 -0.56 7.24
C ALA A 178 1.90 -0.64 5.76
N VAL A 179 1.02 -1.18 4.91
CA VAL A 179 1.24 -1.25 3.45
C VAL A 179 1.40 0.15 2.86
N THR A 180 0.54 1.10 3.27
CA THR A 180 0.62 2.49 2.82
C THR A 180 1.95 3.14 3.23
N GLY A 181 2.39 2.93 4.46
CA GLY A 181 3.69 3.39 4.95
C GLY A 181 4.87 2.78 4.19
N LEU A 182 4.83 1.47 3.92
CA LEU A 182 5.84 0.75 3.15
C LEU A 182 5.96 1.26 1.71
N ILE A 183 4.84 1.58 1.04
CA ILE A 183 4.85 2.22 -0.28
C ILE A 183 5.56 3.57 -0.20
N GLY A 184 5.25 4.38 0.81
CA GLY A 184 5.93 5.66 1.05
C GLY A 184 7.45 5.50 1.19
N ILE A 185 7.90 4.56 2.01
CA ILE A 185 9.33 4.24 2.20
C ILE A 185 9.97 3.77 0.90
N ALA A 186 9.33 2.85 0.18
CA ALA A 186 9.85 2.31 -1.08
C ALA A 186 10.06 3.41 -2.14
N CYS A 187 9.13 4.37 -2.22
CA CYS A 187 9.28 5.54 -3.06
C CYS A 187 10.50 6.40 -2.66
N LEU A 188 10.70 6.68 -1.38
CA LEU A 188 11.88 7.43 -0.91
C LEU A 188 13.19 6.71 -1.24
N VAL A 189 13.27 5.41 -0.97
CA VAL A 189 14.43 4.57 -1.30
C VAL A 189 14.71 4.61 -2.80
N GLY A 190 13.68 4.48 -3.64
CA GLY A 190 13.79 4.61 -5.10
C GLY A 190 14.36 5.95 -5.55
N GLY A 191 13.99 7.04 -4.86
CA GLY A 191 14.57 8.37 -5.06
C GLY A 191 16.08 8.40 -4.78
N VAL A 192 16.51 7.87 -3.64
CA VAL A 192 17.94 7.78 -3.26
C VAL A 192 18.73 6.93 -4.25
N LEU A 193 18.19 5.78 -4.66
CA LEU A 193 18.82 4.91 -5.66
C LEU A 193 18.98 5.61 -7.01
N THR A 194 17.98 6.42 -7.41
CA THR A 194 18.07 7.22 -8.64
C THR A 194 19.20 8.23 -8.59
N VAL A 195 19.35 8.96 -7.47
CA VAL A 195 20.47 9.91 -7.30
C VAL A 195 21.81 9.20 -7.32
N ARG A 196 21.92 8.07 -6.61
CA ARG A 196 23.15 7.26 -6.59
C ARG A 196 23.52 6.79 -8.00
N GLN A 197 22.55 6.32 -8.78
CA GLN A 197 22.80 5.89 -10.15
C GLN A 197 23.24 7.06 -11.04
N ASN A 198 22.58 8.22 -10.94
CA ASN A 198 22.96 9.40 -11.70
C ASN A 198 24.40 9.82 -11.38
N LYS A 199 24.78 9.87 -10.09
CA LYS A 199 26.16 10.20 -9.67
C LYS A 199 27.17 9.22 -10.25
N ARG A 200 26.93 7.91 -10.15
CA ARG A 200 27.79 6.88 -10.73
C ARG A 200 27.95 7.04 -12.25
N ASN A 201 26.87 7.35 -12.96
CA ASN A 201 26.93 7.55 -14.40
C ASN A 201 27.78 8.78 -14.77
N TYR A 202 27.67 9.89 -14.00
CA TYR A 202 28.52 11.06 -14.20
C TYR A 202 29.99 10.77 -13.87
N GLU A 203 30.26 10.11 -12.75
CA GLU A 203 31.61 9.71 -12.34
C GLU A 203 32.27 8.79 -13.39
N ALA A 204 31.54 7.81 -13.91
CA ALA A 204 32.03 6.92 -14.96
C ALA A 204 32.37 7.69 -16.26
N LEU A 205 31.51 8.63 -16.65
CA LEU A 205 31.77 9.49 -17.82
C LEU A 205 33.04 10.33 -17.61
N TYR A 206 33.20 10.91 -16.42
CA TYR A 206 34.33 11.75 -16.07
C TYR A 206 35.65 10.98 -15.96
N LEU A 207 35.62 9.73 -15.50
CA LEU A 207 36.77 8.83 -15.55
C LEU A 207 37.22 8.55 -16.98
N ALA A 208 36.27 8.35 -17.91
CA ALA A 208 36.58 8.13 -19.32
C ALA A 208 37.08 9.41 -20.02
N TYR A 209 36.55 10.57 -19.63
CA TYR A 209 36.87 11.86 -20.23
C TYR A 209 37.07 12.95 -19.17
N PRO A 210 38.28 13.03 -18.58
CA PRO A 210 38.58 14.00 -17.52
C PRO A 210 38.34 15.46 -17.94
N ASP A 211 38.52 15.78 -19.22
CA ASP A 211 38.31 17.12 -19.78
C ASP A 211 36.87 17.65 -19.65
N LEU A 212 35.92 16.76 -19.35
CA LEU A 212 34.51 17.10 -19.14
C LEU A 212 34.18 17.51 -17.69
N HIS A 213 35.14 17.40 -16.77
CA HIS A 213 34.95 17.83 -15.38
C HIS A 213 34.58 19.31 -15.32
N GLY A 214 33.38 19.62 -14.82
CA GLY A 214 32.91 20.99 -14.68
C GLY A 214 32.58 21.72 -15.99
N ASN A 215 32.77 21.10 -17.16
CA ASN A 215 32.45 21.68 -18.46
C ASN A 215 31.82 20.64 -19.40
N LEU A 216 30.50 20.45 -19.26
CA LEU A 216 29.69 19.56 -20.11
C LEU A 216 29.20 20.26 -21.40
N ASP A 217 29.61 21.50 -21.68
CA ASP A 217 29.20 22.20 -22.90
C ASP A 217 29.91 21.66 -24.15
N ASN A 218 31.16 21.21 -23.99
CA ASN A 218 31.93 20.61 -25.07
C ASN A 218 31.33 19.30 -25.60
N ILE A 219 30.61 18.53 -24.76
CA ILE A 219 29.99 17.27 -25.16
C ILE A 219 29.10 17.43 -26.39
N ILE A 220 28.29 18.50 -26.43
CA ILE A 220 27.33 18.70 -27.53
C ILE A 220 28.08 19.15 -28.78
N ARG A 221 29.06 20.05 -28.63
CA ARG A 221 29.83 20.63 -29.73
C ARG A 221 30.69 19.61 -30.47
N GLU A 222 31.24 18.65 -29.73
CA GLU A 222 32.18 17.64 -30.23
C GLU A 222 31.52 16.26 -30.41
N ALA A 223 30.20 16.17 -30.29
CA ALA A 223 29.49 14.92 -30.52
C ALA A 223 29.54 14.53 -32.00
N THR A 224 29.82 13.25 -32.26
CA THR A 224 29.74 12.65 -33.61
C THR A 224 28.30 12.50 -34.08
N TYR A 225 27.37 12.34 -33.14
CA TYR A 225 25.94 12.39 -33.38
C TYR A 225 25.26 13.16 -32.26
N HIS A 226 24.31 14.02 -32.60
CA HIS A 226 23.50 14.73 -31.63
C HIS A 226 22.08 14.86 -32.15
N ASP A 227 21.14 14.27 -31.41
CA ASP A 227 19.71 14.49 -31.59
C ASP A 227 19.16 15.19 -30.35
N GLU A 228 18.85 16.46 -30.55
CA GLU A 228 18.23 17.24 -29.50
C GLU A 228 16.80 16.76 -29.21
N ARG A 229 15.99 16.38 -30.20
CA ARG A 229 14.59 15.99 -30.01
C ARG A 229 14.46 14.78 -29.10
N LEU A 230 15.23 13.73 -29.36
CA LEU A 230 15.30 12.51 -28.55
C LEU A 230 16.12 12.70 -27.27
N GLY A 231 17.05 13.66 -27.28
CA GLY A 231 17.98 13.89 -26.18
C GLY A 231 19.03 12.79 -26.07
N LEU A 232 19.54 12.39 -27.22
CA LEU A 232 20.59 11.39 -27.42
C LEU A 232 21.79 12.05 -28.09
N LEU A 233 22.99 11.61 -27.76
CA LEU A 233 24.20 12.00 -28.47
C LEU A 233 25.25 10.89 -28.37
N VAL A 234 26.18 10.84 -29.32
CA VAL A 234 27.37 9.99 -29.28
C VAL A 234 28.58 10.91 -29.16
N TYR A 235 29.26 10.85 -28.02
CA TYR A 235 30.49 11.58 -27.76
C TYR A 235 31.66 10.59 -27.69
N LYS A 236 32.59 10.68 -28.65
CA LYS A 236 33.69 9.72 -28.80
C LYS A 236 33.15 8.29 -28.86
N THR A 237 33.36 7.48 -27.82
CA THR A 237 32.87 6.09 -27.76
C THR A 237 31.60 5.91 -26.94
N HIS A 238 31.06 6.97 -26.34
CA HIS A 238 29.93 6.86 -25.42
C HIS A 238 28.62 7.33 -26.05
N LEU A 239 27.59 6.47 -25.97
CA LEU A 239 26.20 6.84 -26.17
C LEU A 239 25.65 7.47 -24.89
N ILE A 240 25.17 8.70 -25.01
CA ILE A 240 24.67 9.50 -23.88
C ILE A 240 23.20 9.83 -24.10
N SER A 241 22.39 9.54 -23.08
CA SER A 241 21.02 10.06 -22.97
C SER A 241 20.97 11.09 -21.85
N TYR A 242 20.32 12.23 -22.08
CA TYR A 242 20.33 13.34 -21.12
C TYR A 242 18.97 14.00 -20.88
N LYS A 243 17.96 13.81 -21.74
CA LYS A 243 16.65 14.47 -21.59
C LYS A 243 15.73 13.82 -20.57
N VAL A 244 15.68 12.49 -20.45
CA VAL A 244 14.81 11.82 -19.46
C VAL A 244 15.59 11.48 -18.19
N LYS A 245 16.62 10.65 -18.33
CA LYS A 245 17.60 10.33 -17.29
C LYS A 245 19.00 10.46 -17.89
N PHE A 246 20.02 10.58 -17.05
CA PHE A 246 21.38 10.61 -17.52
C PHE A 246 21.93 9.18 -17.64
N TYR A 247 22.29 8.78 -18.84
CA TYR A 247 22.98 7.53 -19.14
C TYR A 247 24.23 7.86 -19.95
N ALA A 248 25.34 7.18 -19.66
CA ALA A 248 26.55 7.20 -20.47
C ALA A 248 27.01 5.75 -20.62
N ILE A 249 27.04 5.26 -21.85
CA ILE A 249 27.29 3.85 -22.16
C ILE A 249 28.43 3.79 -23.16
N ASP A 250 29.49 3.08 -22.78
CA ASP A 250 30.61 2.80 -23.66
C ASP A 250 30.20 1.80 -24.75
N LEU A 251 30.09 2.27 -26.00
CA LEU A 251 29.69 1.47 -27.15
C LEU A 251 30.68 0.35 -27.45
N THR A 252 31.95 0.48 -27.06
CA THR A 252 32.95 -0.58 -27.25
C THR A 252 32.67 -1.83 -26.41
N GLN A 253 31.85 -1.67 -25.36
CA GLN A 253 31.46 -2.75 -24.45
C GLN A 253 30.03 -3.23 -24.71
N VAL A 254 29.38 -2.80 -25.79
CA VAL A 254 28.01 -3.20 -26.12
C VAL A 254 28.04 -4.41 -27.06
N THR A 255 27.18 -5.40 -26.80
CA THR A 255 26.97 -6.55 -27.70
C THR A 255 25.69 -6.41 -28.50
N SER A 256 24.63 -5.84 -27.92
CA SER A 256 23.37 -5.60 -28.60
C SER A 256 22.76 -4.26 -28.19
N LEU A 257 22.21 -3.53 -29.16
CA LEU A 257 21.48 -2.29 -28.95
C LEU A 257 20.22 -2.28 -29.82
N TYR A 258 19.04 -2.21 -29.21
CA TYR A 258 17.79 -2.16 -29.95
C TYR A 258 16.77 -1.22 -29.31
N HIS A 259 15.84 -0.73 -30.13
CA HIS A 259 14.73 0.08 -29.66
C HIS A 259 13.56 -0.80 -29.22
N HIS A 260 13.00 -0.48 -28.06
CA HIS A 260 11.84 -1.16 -27.50
C HIS A 260 10.75 -0.14 -27.14
N ILE A 261 9.52 -0.43 -27.56
CA ILE A 261 8.33 0.40 -27.35
C ILE A 261 7.39 -0.31 -26.37
N ILE A 262 7.20 0.28 -25.20
CA ILE A 262 6.16 -0.15 -24.27
C ILE A 262 4.89 0.62 -24.58
N SER A 263 3.79 -0.08 -24.84
CA SER A 263 2.46 0.52 -24.91
C SER A 263 1.67 0.16 -23.65
N THR A 264 1.13 1.17 -22.97
CA THR A 264 0.18 0.95 -21.87
C THR A 264 -1.22 1.08 -22.45
N LYS A 265 -2.07 0.08 -22.22
CA LYS A 265 -3.45 0.07 -22.69
C LYS A 265 -4.41 0.25 -21.52
N ALA A 266 -5.34 1.20 -21.62
CA ALA A 266 -6.52 1.21 -20.77
C ALA A 266 -7.50 0.13 -21.22
N TYR A 267 -8.05 -0.62 -20.25
CA TYR A 267 -9.00 -1.71 -20.48
C TYR A 267 -8.54 -2.75 -21.53
N GLY A 268 -7.22 -2.91 -21.72
CA GLY A 268 -6.65 -3.82 -22.74
C GLY A 268 -6.84 -3.39 -24.20
N LEU A 269 -7.59 -2.32 -24.47
CA LEU A 269 -8.06 -1.97 -25.81
C LEU A 269 -7.50 -0.63 -26.32
N ILE A 270 -7.40 0.39 -25.46
CA ILE A 270 -7.05 1.76 -25.88
C ILE A 270 -5.62 2.05 -25.44
N THR A 271 -4.71 2.31 -26.39
CA THR A 271 -3.34 2.73 -26.05
C THR A 271 -3.36 4.12 -25.45
N THR A 272 -3.09 4.24 -24.16
CA THR A 272 -3.10 5.53 -23.43
C THR A 272 -1.73 6.16 -23.33
N SER A 273 -0.67 5.36 -23.36
CA SER A 273 0.70 5.89 -23.42
C SER A 273 1.63 4.97 -24.20
N ARG A 274 2.63 5.57 -24.85
CA ARG A 274 3.76 4.85 -25.46
C ARG A 274 5.04 5.38 -24.82
N HIS A 275 5.91 4.47 -24.43
CA HIS A 275 7.22 4.76 -23.85
C HIS A 275 8.29 4.08 -24.70
N SER A 276 9.28 4.87 -25.10
CA SER A 276 10.42 4.41 -25.90
C SER A 276 11.65 4.30 -25.02
N GLN A 277 12.39 3.21 -25.16
CA GLN A 277 13.66 2.97 -24.46
C GLN A 277 14.61 2.17 -25.34
N LEU A 278 15.92 2.40 -25.19
CA LEU A 278 16.94 1.54 -25.80
C LEU A 278 17.27 0.42 -24.82
N MET A 279 17.35 -0.80 -25.35
CA MET A 279 17.79 -1.99 -24.64
C MET A 279 19.24 -2.23 -24.99
N VAL A 280 20.11 -2.25 -23.98
CA VAL A 280 21.56 -2.39 -24.14
C VAL A 280 22.04 -3.62 -23.39
N THR A 281 22.75 -4.51 -24.08
CA THR A 281 23.48 -5.61 -23.45
C THR A 281 24.97 -5.31 -23.51
N LEU A 282 25.67 -5.47 -22.39
CA LEU A 282 27.12 -5.23 -22.31
C LEU A 282 27.87 -6.57 -22.33
N VAL A 283 29.08 -6.59 -22.90
CA VAL A 283 29.95 -7.79 -23.00
C VAL A 283 30.11 -8.48 -21.63
N ASN A 284 30.29 -7.69 -20.58
CA ASN A 284 30.54 -8.18 -19.22
C ASN A 284 29.27 -8.27 -18.34
N GLN A 285 28.08 -8.02 -18.89
CA GLN A 285 26.83 -8.05 -18.12
C GLN A 285 25.72 -8.81 -18.85
N LYS A 286 25.24 -9.89 -18.24
CA LYS A 286 24.09 -10.65 -18.75
C LYS A 286 22.76 -9.89 -18.68
N LYS A 287 22.68 -8.81 -17.89
CA LYS A 287 21.43 -8.08 -17.65
C LYS A 287 21.29 -6.94 -18.65
N VAL A 288 20.17 -6.94 -19.38
CA VAL A 288 19.80 -5.84 -20.29
C VAL A 288 19.59 -4.55 -19.50
N GLN A 289 20.35 -3.52 -19.85
CA GLN A 289 20.21 -2.17 -19.33
C GLN A 289 19.18 -1.39 -20.14
N LYS A 290 18.24 -0.76 -19.44
CA LYS A 290 17.19 0.08 -20.04
C LYS A 290 17.63 1.54 -20.04
N VAL A 291 17.72 2.13 -21.23
CA VAL A 291 18.15 3.51 -21.45
C VAL A 291 16.95 4.33 -21.88
N PHE A 292 16.51 5.23 -21.01
CA PHE A 292 15.34 6.06 -21.27
C PHE A 292 15.75 7.37 -21.94
N PHE A 293 15.13 7.66 -23.08
CA PHE A 293 15.27 8.90 -23.83
C PHE A 293 13.88 9.52 -24.09
N LYS A 294 13.84 10.73 -24.66
CA LYS A 294 12.57 11.43 -24.88
C LYS A 294 11.83 10.78 -26.04
N ASN A 295 10.66 10.19 -25.76
CA ASN A 295 9.75 9.73 -26.80
C ASN A 295 9.10 10.94 -27.50
N ILE A 296 9.08 10.94 -28.83
CA ILE A 296 8.46 11.99 -29.66
C ILE A 296 7.25 11.47 -30.45
N GLY A 297 6.73 10.30 -30.07
CA GLY A 297 5.52 9.72 -30.65
C GLY A 297 5.85 8.77 -31.79
N LYS A 298 5.03 8.78 -32.85
CA LYS A 298 5.12 7.82 -33.96
C LYS A 298 6.41 7.95 -34.78
N SER A 299 7.03 9.12 -34.81
CA SER A 299 8.28 9.38 -35.55
C SER A 299 9.54 9.03 -34.76
N THR A 300 9.42 8.42 -33.58
CA THR A 300 10.59 8.13 -32.74
C THR A 300 11.55 7.16 -33.41
N ASP A 301 11.02 6.17 -34.13
CA ASP A 301 11.82 5.15 -34.82
C ASP A 301 12.56 5.76 -36.01
N ASP A 302 11.90 6.66 -36.75
CA ASP A 302 12.49 7.37 -37.89
C ASP A 302 13.68 8.24 -37.42
N GLU A 303 13.53 8.91 -36.28
CA GLU A 303 14.54 9.81 -35.72
C GLU A 303 15.69 9.04 -35.05
N LEU A 304 15.49 7.76 -34.72
CA LEU A 304 16.55 6.86 -34.27
C LEU A 304 17.38 6.28 -35.43
N GLN A 305 16.90 6.28 -36.67
CA GLN A 305 17.64 5.68 -37.80
C GLN A 305 19.06 6.23 -37.98
N PRO A 306 19.30 7.56 -37.91
CA PRO A 306 20.64 8.08 -38.09
C PRO A 306 21.61 7.63 -36.99
N LEU A 307 21.11 7.42 -35.76
CA LEU A 307 21.90 6.84 -34.68
C LEU A 307 22.29 5.39 -35.00
N PHE A 308 21.33 4.57 -35.42
CA PHE A 308 21.60 3.17 -35.75
C PHE A 308 22.55 3.03 -36.93
N ALA A 309 22.39 3.83 -37.98
CA ALA A 309 23.30 3.85 -39.12
C ALA A 309 24.74 4.22 -38.71
N LEU A 310 24.91 5.23 -37.84
CA LEU A 310 26.23 5.59 -37.32
C LEU A 310 26.86 4.42 -36.54
N ILE A 311 26.07 3.76 -35.69
CA ILE A 311 26.56 2.66 -34.86
C ILE A 311 26.91 1.45 -35.72
N GLU A 312 26.11 1.12 -36.73
CA GLU A 312 26.40 0.05 -37.69
C GLU A 312 27.72 0.29 -38.43
N GLN A 313 27.96 1.52 -38.87
CA GLN A 313 29.17 1.91 -39.58
C GLN A 313 30.42 1.89 -38.68
N THR A 314 30.29 2.35 -37.43
CA THR A 314 31.44 2.58 -36.52
C THR A 314 31.73 1.38 -35.62
N TYR A 315 30.71 0.60 -35.28
CA TYR A 315 30.77 -0.52 -34.34
C TYR A 315 30.06 -1.75 -34.92
N PRO A 316 30.60 -2.36 -35.99
CA PRO A 316 29.94 -3.46 -36.72
C PRO A 316 29.72 -4.72 -35.87
N ASN A 317 30.40 -4.82 -34.73
CA ASN A 317 30.24 -5.93 -33.78
C ASN A 317 29.00 -5.80 -32.89
N ILE A 318 28.31 -4.65 -32.90
CA ILE A 318 27.08 -4.44 -32.14
C ILE A 318 25.90 -4.98 -32.95
N SER A 319 25.18 -5.94 -32.40
CA SER A 319 23.92 -6.40 -32.98
C SER A 319 22.85 -5.32 -32.80
N LEU A 320 22.42 -4.73 -33.91
CA LEU A 320 21.32 -3.76 -33.97
C LEU A 320 20.00 -4.46 -34.34
N GLY A 321 18.88 -3.93 -33.85
CA GLY A 321 17.58 -4.45 -34.23
C GLY A 321 16.39 -3.76 -33.56
N TYR A 322 15.25 -4.43 -33.68
CA TYR A 322 13.99 -4.12 -32.99
C TYR A 322 13.58 -5.35 -32.19
N ASP A 323 12.95 -5.14 -31.03
CA ASP A 323 12.45 -6.27 -30.24
C ASP A 323 11.42 -7.06 -31.05
N GLN A 324 11.75 -8.31 -31.40
CA GLN A 324 10.84 -9.28 -32.02
C GLN A 324 10.09 -10.06 -30.94
N LYS A 325 9.32 -9.39 -30.07
CA LYS A 325 8.37 -10.07 -29.17
C LYS A 325 7.12 -9.26 -28.90
#